data_AF-A0A4Q5VJ70-F1
#
_entry.id   AF-A0A4Q5VJ70-F1
#
_cell.length_a   1.000
_cell.length_b   1.000
_cell.length_c   1.000
_cell.angle_alpha   90.00
_cell.angle_beta   90.00
_cell.angle_gamma   90.00
#
_symmetry.space_group_name_H-M   'P 1'
#
loop_
_entity.id
_entity.type
_entity.pdbx_description
1 polymer ?
#
loop_
_entity_poly.entity_id
_entity_poly.type
_entity_poly.pdbx_seq_one_letter_code
_entity_poly.pdbx_strand_id
1 'polypeptide(L)'
;MKSDLPCFTSFSQDYRQLRSHRLQQPHRSSLGFTLIEVLVALAIFAILALAGWKVFDALIKVRERNEIYTQRLSALQSSYTLMLRDFSQLVARPARQSAATEPALVIAANKITFTRMGAFDPTQRSNSTLERVTYEYSASQQQLIRTSYRNPDQARPQTPPTSILLKDITDFNVQALEPAAADFWPPVNNLAETEDSKKPQGDTRLPQGIQIQFSIKDRPIVWRFSLVKKLPEPVASTVNQDNNKQNNPENKQQDNSIKNGITTNTN
;
A
#
# COMPACT_ATOMS: atom_id res chain seq x y z
N MET A 1 -73.41 -12.13 21.90
CA MET A 1 -74.82 -12.19 22.37
C MET A 1 -75.70 -12.25 21.12
N LYS A 2 -76.69 -13.16 21.11
CA LYS A 2 -77.32 -13.86 19.96
C LYS A 2 -76.49 -15.05 19.46
N SER A 3 -76.83 -16.33 19.74
CA SER A 3 -78.10 -17.08 19.61
C SER A 3 -78.56 -17.06 18.14
N ASP A 4 -78.77 -18.18 17.43
CA ASP A 4 -79.61 -19.32 17.77
C ASP A 4 -79.21 -20.63 17.05
N LEU A 5 -79.67 -21.73 17.66
CA LEU A 5 -79.84 -23.13 17.20
C LEU A 5 -80.63 -23.21 15.85
N PRO A 6 -80.88 -24.39 15.18
CA PRO A 6 -80.97 -25.74 15.74
C PRO A 6 -80.55 -26.95 14.87
N CYS A 7 -80.61 -28.11 15.55
CA CYS A 7 -80.73 -29.48 15.07
C CYS A 7 -81.85 -29.65 14.03
N PHE A 8 -81.59 -30.44 12.97
CA PHE A 8 -82.64 -31.16 12.25
C PHE A 8 -82.12 -32.49 11.68
N THR A 9 -83.08 -33.39 11.58
CA THR A 9 -83.03 -34.84 11.45
C THR A 9 -82.77 -35.36 10.03
N SER A 10 -82.18 -36.56 9.97
CA SER A 10 -82.49 -37.69 9.06
C SER A 10 -83.45 -37.42 7.89
N PHE A 11 -82.99 -37.66 6.65
CA PHE A 11 -83.79 -38.38 5.66
C PHE A 11 -82.92 -39.05 4.59
N SER A 12 -83.52 -40.08 4.01
CA SER A 12 -82.97 -41.23 3.31
C SER A 12 -82.33 -41.00 1.94
N GLN A 13 -81.56 -42.02 1.56
CA GLN A 13 -81.12 -42.38 0.22
C GLN A 13 -82.18 -42.10 -0.86
N ASP A 14 -81.72 -41.51 -1.97
CA ASP A 14 -82.34 -41.71 -3.27
C ASP A 14 -81.23 -41.73 -4.33
N TYR A 15 -80.70 -42.93 -4.58
CA TYR A 15 -79.68 -43.18 -5.61
C TYR A 15 -80.37 -43.27 -6.97
N ARG A 16 -80.55 -42.12 -7.64
CA ARG A 16 -80.91 -42.11 -9.06
C ARG A 16 -79.65 -42.26 -9.92
N GLN A 17 -79.52 -43.45 -10.49
CA GLN A 17 -78.43 -43.85 -11.37
C GLN A 17 -78.27 -42.89 -12.56
N LEU A 18 -77.19 -42.12 -12.58
CA LEU A 18 -76.72 -41.44 -13.78
C LEU A 18 -75.82 -42.40 -14.55
N ARG A 19 -76.37 -42.89 -15.66
CA ARG A 19 -75.76 -43.75 -16.66
C ARG A 19 -74.50 -43.07 -17.21
N SER A 20 -73.32 -43.48 -16.73
CA SER A 20 -72.05 -43.02 -17.26
C SER A 20 -71.79 -43.70 -18.61
N HIS A 21 -71.93 -42.93 -19.70
CA HIS A 21 -71.32 -43.31 -20.97
C HIS A 21 -69.81 -43.33 -20.78
N ARG A 22 -69.27 -44.54 -20.61
CA ARG A 22 -67.83 -44.79 -20.57
C ARG A 22 -67.29 -44.50 -21.97
N LEU A 23 -66.73 -43.29 -22.15
CA LEU A 23 -65.92 -42.97 -23.33
C LEU A 23 -64.79 -44.00 -23.37
N GLN A 24 -64.85 -44.89 -24.35
CA GLN A 24 -63.79 -45.85 -24.62
C GLN A 24 -62.53 -45.06 -24.97
N GLN A 25 -61.62 -44.94 -24.02
CA GLN A 25 -60.30 -44.38 -24.28
C GLN A 25 -59.55 -45.36 -25.19
N PRO A 26 -59.01 -44.92 -26.34
CA PRO A 26 -58.23 -45.78 -27.20
C PRO A 26 -57.00 -46.25 -26.40
N HIS A 27 -56.83 -47.57 -26.31
CA HIS A 27 -55.68 -48.18 -25.67
C HIS A 27 -54.46 -47.84 -26.55
N ARG A 28 -53.73 -46.78 -26.19
CA ARG A 28 -52.44 -46.48 -26.80
C ARG A 28 -51.52 -47.66 -26.47
N SER A 29 -51.12 -48.41 -27.48
CA SER A 29 -50.08 -49.43 -27.36
C SER A 29 -48.81 -48.78 -26.80
N SER A 30 -48.43 -49.15 -25.57
CA SER A 30 -47.13 -48.75 -25.04
C SER A 30 -46.06 -49.52 -25.79
N LEU A 31 -45.40 -48.85 -26.74
CA LEU A 31 -44.14 -49.33 -27.31
C LEU A 31 -43.14 -49.37 -26.15
N GLY A 32 -42.69 -50.56 -25.78
CA GLY A 32 -41.64 -50.73 -24.77
C GLY A 32 -40.32 -50.18 -25.29
N PHE A 33 -39.55 -49.54 -24.41
CA PHE A 33 -38.21 -49.05 -24.74
C PHE A 33 -37.31 -50.20 -25.20
N THR A 34 -36.63 -50.01 -26.32
CA THR A 34 -35.62 -50.96 -26.78
C THR A 34 -34.35 -50.79 -25.93
N LEU A 35 -33.63 -51.89 -25.70
CA LEU A 35 -32.33 -51.86 -24.99
C LEU A 35 -31.36 -50.88 -25.66
N ILE A 36 -31.39 -50.81 -27.00
CA ILE A 36 -30.50 -49.97 -27.78
C ILE A 36 -30.78 -48.46 -27.56
N GLU A 37 -32.04 -48.08 -27.35
CA GLU A 37 -32.40 -46.67 -27.11
C GLU A 37 -31.87 -46.16 -25.78
N VAL A 38 -31.98 -46.96 -24.73
CA VAL A 38 -31.39 -46.65 -23.42
C VAL A 38 -29.86 -46.62 -23.51
N LEU A 39 -29.25 -47.54 -24.25
CA LEU A 39 -27.80 -47.58 -24.43
C LEU A 39 -27.28 -46.32 -25.16
N VAL A 40 -27.94 -45.92 -26.24
CA VAL A 40 -27.57 -44.70 -26.98
C VAL A 40 -27.79 -43.45 -26.12
N ALA A 41 -28.91 -43.37 -25.39
CA ALA A 41 -29.17 -42.26 -24.48
C ALA A 41 -28.10 -42.14 -23.39
N LEU A 42 -27.69 -43.25 -22.78
CA LEU A 42 -26.63 -43.30 -21.78
C LEU A 42 -25.26 -42.95 -22.38
N ALA A 43 -24.96 -43.41 -23.60
CA ALA A 43 -23.72 -43.08 -24.28
C ALA A 43 -23.60 -41.57 -24.56
N ILE A 44 -24.67 -40.95 -25.08
CA ILE A 44 -24.71 -39.50 -25.33
C ILE A 44 -24.62 -38.74 -24.00
N PHE A 45 -25.39 -39.16 -22.99
CA PHE A 45 -25.36 -38.52 -21.69
C PHE A 45 -23.98 -38.58 -21.05
N ALA A 46 -23.29 -39.73 -21.12
CA ALA A 46 -21.93 -39.88 -20.62
C ALA A 46 -20.95 -38.95 -21.34
N ILE A 47 -21.05 -38.81 -22.67
CA ILE A 47 -20.22 -37.88 -23.44
C ILE A 47 -20.48 -36.43 -23.03
N LEU A 48 -21.74 -36.03 -22.88
CA LEU A 48 -22.11 -34.68 -22.45
C LEU A 48 -21.62 -34.39 -21.02
N ALA A 49 -21.74 -35.37 -20.11
CA ALA A 49 -21.24 -35.25 -18.75
C ALA A 49 -19.71 -35.07 -18.72
N LEU A 50 -18.98 -35.83 -19.54
CA LEU A 50 -17.52 -35.70 -19.67
C LEU A 50 -17.14 -34.34 -20.27
N ALA A 51 -17.85 -33.87 -21.30
CA ALA A 51 -17.62 -32.55 -21.89
C ALA A 51 -17.87 -31.43 -20.86
N GLY A 52 -18.97 -31.50 -20.11
CA GLY A 52 -19.27 -30.58 -19.03
C GLY A 52 -18.21 -30.56 -17.93
N TRP A 53 -17.69 -31.73 -17.55
CA TRP A 53 -16.60 -31.85 -16.57
C TRP A 53 -15.33 -31.14 -17.04
N LYS A 54 -14.96 -31.26 -18.32
CA LYS A 54 -13.79 -30.57 -18.88
C LYS A 54 -13.91 -29.06 -18.83
N VAL A 55 -15.09 -28.52 -19.12
CA VAL A 55 -15.36 -27.07 -19.00
C VAL A 55 -15.25 -26.62 -17.55
N PHE A 56 -15.85 -27.36 -16.62
CA PHE A 56 -15.81 -27.04 -15.21
C PHE A 56 -14.37 -27.05 -14.64
N ASP A 57 -13.58 -28.07 -14.96
CA ASP A 57 -12.17 -28.17 -14.58
C ASP A 57 -11.34 -26.99 -15.15
N ALA A 58 -11.60 -26.60 -16.41
CA ALA A 58 -10.96 -25.43 -17.00
C ALA A 58 -11.33 -24.13 -16.26
N LEU A 59 -12.60 -23.95 -15.89
CA LEU A 59 -13.06 -22.77 -15.14
C LEU A 59 -12.41 -22.69 -13.74
N ILE A 60 -12.28 -23.81 -13.04
CA ILE A 60 -11.59 -23.87 -11.74
C ILE A 60 -10.13 -23.40 -11.90
N LYS A 61 -9.41 -23.94 -12.88
CA LYS A 61 -8.00 -23.58 -13.15
C LYS A 61 -7.84 -22.10 -13.52
N VAL A 62 -8.78 -21.55 -14.29
CA VAL A 62 -8.78 -20.12 -14.63
C VAL A 62 -9.00 -19.27 -13.38
N ARG A 63 -9.95 -19.64 -12.53
CA ARG A 63 -10.22 -18.94 -11.26
C ARG A 63 -8.99 -18.94 -10.36
N GLU A 64 -8.36 -20.10 -10.16
CA GLU A 64 -7.16 -20.23 -9.32
C GLU A 64 -6.01 -19.37 -9.83
N ARG A 65 -5.77 -19.36 -11.15
CA ARG A 65 -4.77 -18.48 -11.76
C ARG A 65 -5.09 -17.01 -11.50
N ASN A 66 -6.34 -16.61 -11.72
CA ASN A 66 -6.80 -15.24 -11.50
C ASN A 66 -6.61 -14.81 -10.04
N GLU A 67 -6.91 -15.69 -9.09
CA GLU A 67 -6.70 -15.45 -7.66
C GLU A 67 -5.22 -15.17 -7.34
N ILE A 68 -4.29 -15.96 -7.87
CA ILE A 68 -2.85 -15.71 -7.68
C ILE A 68 -2.43 -14.36 -8.28
N TYR A 69 -2.96 -13.99 -9.45
CA TYR A 69 -2.66 -12.70 -10.09
C TYR A 69 -3.19 -11.52 -9.26
N THR A 70 -4.42 -11.60 -8.78
CA THR A 70 -5.03 -10.54 -7.95
C THR A 70 -4.31 -10.39 -6.61
N GLN A 71 -3.92 -11.48 -5.97
CA GLN A 71 -3.11 -11.45 -4.74
C GLN A 71 -1.75 -10.76 -4.97
N ARG A 72 -1.05 -11.09 -6.06
CA ARG A 72 0.24 -10.45 -6.41
C ARG A 72 0.10 -8.96 -6.68
N LEU A 73 -0.94 -8.55 -7.41
CA LEU A 73 -1.20 -7.14 -7.68
C LEU A 73 -1.55 -6.37 -6.39
N SER A 74 -2.39 -6.95 -5.54
CA SER A 74 -2.74 -6.39 -4.23
C SER A 74 -1.50 -6.22 -3.34
N ALA A 75 -0.61 -7.22 -3.30
CA ALA A 75 0.65 -7.14 -2.58
C ALA A 75 1.55 -6.01 -3.11
N LEU A 76 1.62 -5.84 -4.43
CA LEU A 76 2.37 -4.75 -5.08
C LEU A 76 1.84 -3.37 -4.65
N GLN A 77 0.53 -3.16 -4.75
CA GLN A 77 -0.13 -1.89 -4.39
C GLN A 77 -0.02 -1.58 -2.89
N SER A 78 -0.23 -2.60 -2.05
CA SER A 78 -0.14 -2.47 -0.59
C SER A 78 1.30 -2.15 -0.16
N SER A 79 2.29 -2.82 -0.77
CA SER A 79 3.71 -2.56 -0.51
C SER A 79 4.12 -1.16 -0.91
N TYR A 80 3.69 -0.69 -2.09
CA TYR A 80 3.92 0.67 -2.54
C TYR A 80 3.32 1.70 -1.57
N THR A 81 2.07 1.51 -1.16
CA THR A 81 1.37 2.42 -0.23
C THR A 81 2.05 2.45 1.14
N LEU A 82 2.48 1.29 1.64
CA LEU A 82 3.20 1.17 2.89
C LEU A 82 4.54 1.90 2.84
N MET A 83 5.32 1.70 1.77
CA MET A 83 6.58 2.43 1.55
C MET A 83 6.35 3.93 1.43
N LEU A 84 5.36 4.35 0.64
CA LEU A 84 5.00 5.75 0.47
C LEU A 84 4.70 6.41 1.83
N ARG A 85 3.90 5.75 2.66
CA ARG A 85 3.59 6.23 4.01
C ARG A 85 4.85 6.35 4.86
N ASP A 86 5.68 5.31 4.89
CA ASP A 86 6.88 5.28 5.73
C ASP A 86 7.88 6.36 5.29
N PHE A 87 8.08 6.56 3.98
CA PHE A 87 8.92 7.63 3.44
C PHE A 87 8.33 9.03 3.68
N SER A 88 7.00 9.20 3.60
CA SER A 88 6.34 10.48 3.91
C SER A 88 6.48 10.88 5.39
N GLN A 89 6.64 9.90 6.28
CA GLN A 89 6.81 10.09 7.72
C GLN A 89 8.29 10.06 8.15
N LEU A 90 9.20 10.04 7.19
CA LEU A 90 10.63 10.03 7.45
C LEU A 90 11.05 11.28 8.20
N VAL A 91 11.91 11.10 9.20
CA VAL A 91 12.46 12.20 10.00
C VAL A 91 13.99 12.18 9.97
N ALA A 92 14.58 13.37 9.99
CA ALA A 92 16.03 13.61 10.04
C ALA A 92 16.62 13.29 11.43
N ARG A 93 16.37 12.07 11.95
CA ARG A 93 16.75 11.64 13.30
C ARG A 93 17.69 10.43 13.25
N PRO A 94 18.98 10.60 13.59
CA PRO A 94 19.95 9.50 13.66
C PRO A 94 19.56 8.48 14.72
N ALA A 95 19.90 7.20 14.56
CA ALA A 95 19.49 6.12 15.46
C ALA A 95 20.68 5.52 16.20
N ARG A 96 20.57 5.26 17.51
CA ARG A 96 21.64 4.55 18.23
C ARG A 96 21.35 3.06 18.26
N GLN A 97 22.08 2.29 17.47
CA GLN A 97 22.00 0.83 17.51
C GLN A 97 23.22 0.26 18.20
N SER A 98 22.99 -0.35 19.37
CA SER A 98 24.06 -0.91 20.21
C SER A 98 25.13 0.13 20.55
N ALA A 99 26.38 -0.07 20.12
CA ALA A 99 27.51 0.82 20.41
C ALA A 99 27.70 1.95 19.39
N ALA A 100 26.96 1.97 18.27
CA ALA A 100 27.17 2.93 17.18
C ALA A 100 25.95 3.82 16.93
N THR A 101 26.20 5.07 16.55
CA THR A 101 25.17 6.00 16.08
C THR A 101 25.09 5.94 14.57
N GLU A 102 23.97 5.44 14.05
CA GLU A 102 23.68 5.39 12.62
C GLU A 102 22.99 6.68 12.14
N PRO A 103 23.18 7.07 10.87
CA PRO A 103 22.49 8.20 10.24
C PRO A 103 20.96 8.07 10.24
N ALA A 104 20.29 9.20 10.03
CA ALA A 104 18.83 9.28 9.90
C ALA A 104 18.29 8.41 8.76
N LEU A 105 19.01 8.34 7.65
CA LEU A 105 18.77 7.43 6.53
C LEU A 105 20.10 6.84 6.06
N VAL A 106 20.10 5.56 5.75
CA VAL A 106 21.23 4.82 5.20
C VAL A 106 20.74 4.03 4.00
N ILE A 107 21.43 4.16 2.88
CA ILE A 107 21.27 3.29 1.70
C ILE A 107 22.63 2.62 1.49
N ALA A 108 22.63 1.30 1.46
CA ALA A 108 23.82 0.51 1.19
C ALA A 108 23.43 -0.81 0.51
N ALA A 109 23.92 -1.01 -0.72
CA ALA A 109 23.58 -2.15 -1.56
C ALA A 109 22.04 -2.28 -1.69
N ASN A 110 21.48 -3.41 -1.27
CA ASN A 110 20.07 -3.74 -1.43
C ASN A 110 19.26 -3.50 -0.14
N LYS A 111 19.73 -2.58 0.69
CA LYS A 111 19.12 -2.26 1.98
C LYS A 111 18.98 -0.75 2.16
N ILE A 112 17.81 -0.36 2.65
CA ILE A 112 17.54 1.00 3.09
C ILE A 112 17.03 0.99 4.53
N THR A 113 17.67 1.78 5.38
CA THR A 113 17.34 1.90 6.80
C THR A 113 17.11 3.37 7.13
N PHE A 114 16.00 3.70 7.78
CA PHE A 114 15.71 5.09 8.14
C PHE A 114 14.84 5.21 9.38
N THR A 115 14.85 6.40 9.98
CA THR A 115 13.98 6.73 11.11
C THR A 115 12.72 7.44 10.61
N ARG A 116 11.56 7.02 11.11
CA ARG A 116 10.27 7.65 10.80
C ARG A 116 9.49 7.93 12.07
N MET A 117 8.45 8.75 11.94
CA MET A 117 7.43 8.88 12.97
C MET A 117 6.67 7.56 13.13
N GLY A 118 6.59 7.05 14.36
CA GLY A 118 5.85 5.84 14.71
C GLY A 118 4.35 6.08 14.70
N ALA A 119 3.59 4.99 14.82
CA ALA A 119 2.15 5.11 15.03
C ALA A 119 1.87 5.74 16.42
N PHE A 120 0.86 6.59 16.49
CA PHE A 120 0.35 7.08 17.77
C PHE A 120 -0.14 5.88 18.59
N ASP A 121 0.43 5.70 19.79
CA ASP A 121 0.01 4.67 20.74
C ASP A 121 -0.97 5.27 21.75
N PRO A 122 -2.29 5.07 21.61
CA PRO A 122 -3.28 5.61 22.54
C PRO A 122 -3.14 5.03 23.95
N THR A 123 -2.49 3.86 24.09
CA THR A 123 -2.27 3.23 25.39
C THR A 123 -1.02 3.77 26.10
N GLN A 124 -0.23 4.61 25.43
CA GLN A 124 1.01 5.21 25.94
C GLN A 124 2.01 4.18 26.53
N ARG A 125 1.97 2.94 26.03
CA ARG A 125 2.89 1.87 26.47
C ARG A 125 4.20 1.90 25.71
N SER A 126 4.22 2.52 24.53
CA SER A 126 5.45 2.75 23.77
C SER A 126 6.28 3.86 24.41
N ASN A 127 7.52 3.55 24.77
CA ASN A 127 8.49 4.53 25.27
C ASN A 127 9.10 5.40 24.15
N SER A 128 8.67 5.23 22.90
CA SER A 128 9.15 5.99 21.75
C SER A 128 8.00 6.31 20.79
N THR A 129 7.99 7.55 20.30
CA THR A 129 7.12 8.03 19.22
C THR A 129 7.76 7.87 17.84
N LEU A 130 8.99 7.37 17.78
CA LEU A 130 9.76 7.12 16.57
C LEU A 130 9.98 5.63 16.35
N GLU A 131 10.12 5.25 15.09
CA GLU A 131 10.47 3.89 14.70
C GLU A 131 11.69 3.90 13.77
N ARG A 132 12.51 2.87 13.85
CA ARG A 132 13.56 2.59 12.86
C ARG A 132 13.05 1.52 11.91
N VAL A 133 12.98 1.82 10.63
CA VAL A 133 12.48 0.90 9.60
C VAL A 133 13.61 0.50 8.69
N THR A 134 13.67 -0.79 8.37
CA THR A 134 14.61 -1.36 7.41
C THR A 134 13.82 -2.06 6.32
N TYR A 135 14.16 -1.78 5.06
CA TYR A 135 13.78 -2.60 3.93
C TYR A 135 15.02 -3.28 3.39
N GLU A 136 14.96 -4.60 3.23
CA GLU A 136 16.09 -5.41 2.79
C GLU A 136 15.60 -6.43 1.78
N TYR A 137 16.29 -6.50 0.64
CA TYR A 137 16.05 -7.52 -0.35
C TYR A 137 16.92 -8.75 -0.09
N SER A 138 16.27 -9.91 0.03
CA SER A 138 16.92 -11.21 0.15
C SER A 138 17.02 -11.86 -1.24
N ALA A 139 18.23 -11.90 -1.80
CA ALA A 139 18.48 -12.51 -3.11
C ALA A 139 18.25 -14.04 -3.12
N SER A 140 18.52 -14.74 -2.02
CA SER A 140 18.31 -16.19 -1.92
C SER A 140 16.83 -16.58 -1.90
N GLN A 141 15.98 -15.72 -1.34
CA GLN A 141 14.53 -15.94 -1.24
C GLN A 141 13.73 -15.16 -2.29
N GLN A 142 14.38 -14.27 -3.05
CA GLN A 142 13.76 -13.35 -4.01
C GLN A 142 12.63 -12.52 -3.37
N GLN A 143 12.88 -11.99 -2.17
CA GLN A 143 11.86 -11.34 -1.34
C GLN A 143 12.32 -9.96 -0.86
N LEU A 144 11.39 -9.01 -0.90
CA LEU A 144 11.55 -7.72 -0.21
C LEU A 144 10.92 -7.81 1.18
N ILE A 145 11.75 -7.58 2.19
CA ILE A 145 11.35 -7.71 3.59
C ILE A 145 11.40 -6.33 4.23
N ARG A 146 10.39 -6.03 5.06
CA ARG A 146 10.36 -4.84 5.92
C ARG A 146 10.44 -5.25 7.38
N THR A 147 11.30 -4.58 8.12
CA THR A 147 11.50 -4.76 9.55
C THR A 147 11.29 -3.43 10.27
N SER A 148 10.51 -3.42 11.35
CA SER A 148 10.19 -2.20 12.14
C SER A 148 10.67 -2.35 13.58
N TYR A 149 11.55 -1.47 14.02
CA TYR A 149 11.94 -1.37 15.42
C TYR A 149 11.16 -0.23 16.10
N ARG A 150 10.43 -0.56 17.17
CA ARG A 150 9.60 0.39 17.94
C ARG A 150 10.37 1.51 18.63
N ASN A 151 11.68 1.35 18.80
CA ASN A 151 12.57 2.36 19.34
C ASN A 151 13.82 2.43 18.45
N PRO A 152 14.16 3.60 17.88
CA PRO A 152 15.39 3.76 17.11
C PRO A 152 16.65 3.60 17.98
N ASP A 153 16.56 3.89 19.28
CA ASP A 153 17.67 3.70 20.21
C ASP A 153 17.55 2.36 20.92
N GLN A 154 18.41 1.43 20.53
CA GLN A 154 18.40 0.07 21.05
C GLN A 154 19.66 -0.18 21.86
N ALA A 155 19.49 -0.26 23.19
CA ALA A 155 20.57 -0.68 24.10
C ALA A 155 20.77 -2.21 24.12
N ARG A 156 19.74 -2.98 23.76
CA ARG A 156 19.79 -4.45 23.67
C ARG A 156 19.14 -4.90 22.36
N PRO A 157 19.64 -5.99 21.74
CA PRO A 157 18.98 -6.61 20.61
C PRO A 157 17.53 -6.97 20.97
N GLN A 158 16.60 -6.68 20.06
CA GLN A 158 15.20 -7.08 20.14
C GLN A 158 14.87 -7.87 18.89
N THR A 159 13.87 -8.75 18.95
CA THR A 159 13.32 -9.40 17.76
C THR A 159 12.23 -8.50 17.17
N PRO A 160 12.51 -7.72 16.11
CA PRO A 160 11.53 -6.80 15.55
C PRO A 160 10.43 -7.55 14.77
N PRO A 161 9.21 -7.00 14.70
CA PRO A 161 8.22 -7.44 13.74
C PRO A 161 8.76 -7.29 12.31
N THR A 162 8.63 -8.36 11.53
CA THR A 162 9.12 -8.48 10.16
C THR A 162 7.97 -8.88 9.24
N SER A 163 7.92 -8.31 8.04
CA SER A 163 6.86 -8.55 7.05
C SER A 163 7.46 -8.73 5.66
N ILE A 164 7.01 -9.76 4.95
CA ILE A 164 7.35 -9.97 3.54
C ILE A 164 6.41 -9.11 2.70
N LEU A 165 6.96 -8.19 1.92
CA LEU A 165 6.21 -7.24 1.11
C LEU A 165 5.96 -7.78 -0.30
N LEU A 166 7.03 -8.20 -0.95
CA LEU A 166 7.01 -8.73 -2.30
C LEU A 166 7.76 -10.06 -2.32
N LYS A 167 7.30 -10.97 -3.17
CA LYS A 167 7.92 -12.26 -3.48
C LYS A 167 8.17 -12.34 -4.98
N ASP A 168 9.09 -13.21 -5.37
CA ASP A 168 9.44 -13.46 -6.78
C ASP A 168 9.96 -12.20 -7.50
N ILE A 169 10.78 -11.39 -6.82
CA ILE A 169 11.40 -10.18 -7.40
C ILE A 169 12.89 -10.38 -7.68
N THR A 170 13.39 -9.78 -8.76
CA THR A 170 14.80 -9.79 -9.17
C THR A 170 15.30 -8.37 -9.43
N ASP A 171 16.62 -8.22 -9.67
CA ASP A 171 17.25 -6.94 -10.07
C ASP A 171 16.94 -5.77 -9.14
N PHE A 172 16.85 -6.05 -7.84
CA PHE A 172 16.53 -5.03 -6.84
C PHE A 172 17.71 -4.06 -6.66
N ASN A 173 17.43 -2.77 -6.81
CA ASN A 173 18.37 -1.68 -6.56
C ASN A 173 17.67 -0.51 -5.85
N VAL A 174 18.40 0.21 -5.00
CA VAL A 174 17.92 1.40 -4.30
C VAL A 174 18.93 2.53 -4.47
N GLN A 175 18.43 3.70 -4.83
CA GLN A 175 19.23 4.89 -5.10
C GLN A 175 18.68 6.11 -4.37
N ALA A 176 19.59 6.90 -3.79
CA ALA A 176 19.30 8.27 -3.38
C ALA A 176 19.26 9.19 -4.60
N LEU A 177 18.31 10.13 -4.62
CA LEU A 177 18.18 11.14 -5.67
C LEU A 177 18.64 12.50 -5.12
N GLU A 178 19.80 12.99 -5.58
CA GLU A 178 20.39 14.29 -5.22
C GLU A 178 21.40 14.75 -6.28
N PRO A 179 21.18 15.91 -6.94
CA PRO A 179 20.99 16.05 -8.39
C PRO A 179 21.33 14.86 -9.34
N ALA A 180 22.34 14.06 -9.04
CA ALA A 180 22.61 12.75 -9.65
C ALA A 180 22.11 11.58 -8.76
N ALA A 181 21.87 10.41 -9.35
CA ALA A 181 21.52 9.22 -8.57
C ALA A 181 22.76 8.61 -7.89
N ALA A 182 22.62 8.14 -6.65
CA ALA A 182 23.69 7.48 -5.91
C ALA A 182 23.20 6.18 -5.25
N ASP A 183 23.96 5.09 -5.39
CA ASP A 183 23.65 3.78 -4.81
C ASP A 183 23.97 3.69 -3.29
N PHE A 184 24.50 4.77 -2.71
CA PHE A 184 24.81 4.87 -1.29
C PHE A 184 24.38 6.22 -0.72
N TRP A 185 23.96 6.18 0.54
CA TRP A 185 23.66 7.37 1.33
C TRP A 185 23.97 7.10 2.80
N PRO A 186 24.49 8.08 3.56
CA PRO A 186 24.96 9.40 3.15
C PRO A 186 26.15 9.39 2.17
N PRO A 187 26.37 10.46 1.40
CA PRO A 187 27.55 10.56 0.54
C PRO A 187 28.81 10.64 1.41
N VAL A 188 29.83 9.85 1.08
CA VAL A 188 31.08 9.71 1.84
C VAL A 188 31.91 11.00 1.91
N ASN A 189 31.64 11.97 1.03
CA ASN A 189 32.47 13.16 0.84
C ASN A 189 32.32 14.23 1.94
N ASN A 190 31.31 14.15 2.81
CA ASN A 190 31.00 15.17 3.83
C ASN A 190 30.91 14.59 5.26
N LEU A 191 31.61 13.49 5.54
CA LEU A 191 31.58 12.83 6.85
C LEU A 191 32.76 13.32 7.68
N ALA A 192 32.52 13.70 8.95
CA ALA A 192 33.59 13.95 9.88
C ALA A 192 34.45 12.68 10.00
N GLU A 193 35.67 12.75 9.48
CA GLU A 193 36.63 11.65 9.49
C GLU A 193 37.07 11.41 10.93
N THR A 194 36.69 10.27 11.51
CA THR A 194 37.38 9.74 12.69
C THR A 194 38.09 8.46 12.25
N GLU A 195 39.39 8.41 12.56
CA GLU A 195 40.48 7.52 12.11
C GLU A 195 40.26 5.99 12.18
N ASP A 196 39.05 5.49 12.48
CA ASP A 196 38.80 4.05 12.44
C ASP A 196 37.39 3.76 11.90
N SER A 197 37.35 3.12 10.73
CA SER A 197 36.16 2.64 10.02
C SER A 197 35.25 3.74 9.46
N LYS A 198 35.34 3.98 8.14
CA LYS A 198 34.43 4.83 7.34
C LYS A 198 32.96 4.43 7.50
N LYS A 199 32.30 4.90 8.56
CA LYS A 199 30.85 4.84 8.73
C LYS A 199 30.35 6.25 9.03
N PRO A 200 29.40 6.78 8.25
CA PRO A 200 28.73 8.04 8.57
C PRO A 200 28.08 7.88 9.95
N GLN A 201 28.56 8.58 10.97
CA GLN A 201 27.93 8.57 12.28
C GLN A 201 27.06 9.82 12.43
N GLY A 202 25.80 9.63 12.82
CA GLY A 202 24.96 10.74 13.25
C GLY A 202 24.47 11.72 12.16
N ASP A 203 24.67 11.44 10.86
CA ASP A 203 24.23 12.34 9.79
C ASP A 203 22.69 12.47 9.77
N THR A 204 22.20 13.72 9.70
CA THR A 204 20.79 14.09 9.69
C THR A 204 20.27 14.44 8.30
N ARG A 205 21.16 14.57 7.30
CA ARG A 205 20.78 14.94 5.94
C ARG A 205 19.97 13.83 5.27
N LEU A 206 19.01 14.27 4.47
CA LEU A 206 18.13 13.40 3.68
C LEU A 206 18.30 13.76 2.21
N PRO A 207 18.24 12.77 1.30
CA PRO A 207 18.24 13.06 -0.13
C PRO A 207 16.91 13.72 -0.54
N GLN A 208 16.85 14.31 -1.74
CA GLN A 208 15.59 14.87 -2.26
C GLN A 208 14.56 13.79 -2.54
N GLY A 209 15.01 12.59 -2.88
CA GLY A 209 14.14 11.45 -3.08
C GLY A 209 14.87 10.12 -3.01
N ILE A 210 14.10 9.05 -3.13
CA ILE A 210 14.58 7.68 -3.20
C ILE A 210 13.97 7.04 -4.44
N GLN A 211 14.79 6.34 -5.21
CA GLN A 211 14.35 5.47 -6.30
C GLN A 211 14.58 4.01 -5.90
N ILE A 212 13.58 3.17 -6.11
CA ILE A 212 13.66 1.73 -5.92
C ILE A 212 13.32 1.08 -7.26
N GLN A 213 14.20 0.21 -7.75
CA GLN A 213 14.03 -0.52 -9.00
C GLN A 213 14.06 -2.01 -8.71
N PHE A 214 13.22 -2.79 -9.38
CA PHE A 214 13.22 -4.25 -9.35
C PHE A 214 12.41 -4.80 -10.53
N SER A 215 12.53 -6.09 -10.79
CA SER A 215 11.80 -6.79 -11.85
C SER A 215 10.82 -7.80 -11.24
N ILE A 216 9.62 -7.91 -11.84
CA ILE A 216 8.66 -8.99 -11.55
C ILE A 216 8.35 -9.70 -12.86
N LYS A 217 8.71 -10.99 -12.96
CA LYS A 217 8.56 -11.78 -14.20
C LYS A 217 9.15 -11.03 -15.41
N ASP A 218 10.39 -10.60 -15.27
CA ASP A 218 11.16 -9.87 -16.29
C ASP A 218 10.58 -8.51 -16.71
N ARG A 219 9.57 -8.00 -16.00
CA ARG A 219 9.05 -6.65 -16.20
C ARG A 219 9.69 -5.69 -15.19
N PRO A 220 10.45 -4.69 -15.65
CA PRO A 220 11.05 -3.71 -14.76
C PRO A 220 9.99 -2.79 -14.15
N ILE A 221 10.11 -2.54 -12.86
CA ILE A 221 9.29 -1.65 -12.07
C ILE A 221 10.22 -0.64 -11.39
N VAL A 222 9.83 0.63 -11.47
CA VAL A 222 10.55 1.73 -10.82
C VAL A 222 9.59 2.50 -9.94
N TRP A 223 9.92 2.60 -8.67
CA TRP A 223 9.22 3.41 -7.67
C TRP A 223 10.08 4.60 -7.31
N ARG A 224 9.47 5.78 -7.20
CA ARG A 224 10.15 7.02 -6.79
C ARG A 224 9.36 7.68 -5.68
N PHE A 225 10.06 8.03 -4.61
CA PHE A 225 9.50 8.68 -3.43
C PHE A 225 10.21 10.02 -3.23
N SER A 226 9.43 11.10 -3.14
CA SER A 226 9.97 12.43 -2.79
C SER A 226 10.10 12.55 -1.28
N LEU A 227 11.21 13.11 -0.82
CA LEU A 227 11.48 13.44 0.59
C LEU A 227 11.57 14.96 0.82
N VAL A 228 11.34 15.77 -0.22
CA VAL A 228 11.45 17.23 -0.16
C VAL A 228 10.31 17.80 0.69
N LYS A 229 10.65 18.54 1.76
CA LYS A 229 9.66 19.29 2.57
C LYS A 229 9.22 20.60 1.93
N LYS A 230 10.02 21.17 1.03
CA LYS A 230 9.69 22.40 0.29
C LYS A 230 8.88 22.06 -0.96
N LEU A 231 7.65 22.60 -1.01
CA LEU A 231 6.96 22.83 -2.28
C LEU A 231 7.89 23.66 -3.18
N PRO A 232 7.94 23.40 -4.51
CA PRO A 232 8.61 24.30 -5.44
C PRO A 232 8.06 25.71 -5.18
N GLU A 233 8.95 26.67 -4.91
CA GLU A 233 8.50 28.06 -4.83
C GLU A 233 7.90 28.42 -6.20
N PRO A 234 6.70 29.02 -6.24
CA PRO A 234 6.14 29.47 -7.51
C PRO A 234 7.17 30.41 -8.13
N VAL A 235 7.58 30.10 -9.36
CA VAL A 235 8.50 30.95 -10.11
C VAL A 235 7.85 32.32 -10.19
N ALA A 236 8.30 33.26 -9.36
CA ALA A 236 7.87 34.64 -9.45
C ALA A 236 8.27 35.09 -10.85
N SER A 237 7.26 35.32 -11.69
CA SER A 237 7.47 35.89 -13.02
C SER A 237 8.24 37.18 -12.81
N THR A 238 9.49 37.22 -13.25
CA THR A 238 10.29 38.43 -13.20
C THR A 238 9.64 39.42 -14.14
N VAL A 239 8.74 40.25 -13.61
CA VAL A 239 8.28 41.44 -14.30
C VAL A 239 9.48 42.39 -14.27
N ASN A 240 10.21 42.43 -15.38
CA ASN A 240 11.21 43.45 -15.64
C ASN A 240 10.51 44.81 -15.55
N GLN A 241 10.73 45.53 -14.44
CA GLN A 241 10.51 46.97 -14.43
C GLN A 241 11.72 47.61 -15.08
N ASP A 242 11.68 47.69 -16.41
CA ASP A 242 12.38 48.75 -17.13
C ASP A 242 11.69 50.07 -16.76
N ASN A 243 12.26 50.81 -15.82
CA ASN A 243 11.94 52.22 -15.63
C ASN A 243 13.23 53.03 -15.54
N ASN A 244 13.66 53.40 -16.75
CA ASN A 244 14.27 54.64 -17.19
C ASN A 244 14.76 55.63 -16.10
N LYS A 245 16.05 55.93 -16.20
CA LYS A 245 16.70 57.09 -15.58
C LYS A 245 16.02 58.39 -15.99
N GLN A 246 15.79 59.29 -15.02
CA GLN A 246 15.80 60.73 -15.32
C GLN A 246 16.43 61.52 -14.17
N ASN A 247 17.44 62.30 -14.54
CA ASN A 247 18.29 63.16 -13.73
C ASN A 247 17.51 64.37 -13.19
N ASN A 248 17.84 64.87 -11.99
CA ASN A 248 18.64 66.12 -11.85
C ASN A 248 19.03 66.37 -10.37
N PRO A 249 20.14 67.08 -10.10
CA PRO A 249 20.62 67.40 -8.76
C PRO A 249 20.23 68.83 -8.33
N GLU A 250 20.06 69.09 -7.03
CA GLU A 250 20.39 70.41 -6.48
C GLU A 250 20.51 70.40 -4.95
N ASN A 251 21.35 71.34 -4.52
CA ASN A 251 22.10 71.47 -3.28
C ASN A 251 21.40 72.46 -2.33
N LYS A 252 21.48 72.27 -1.00
CA LYS A 252 21.78 73.37 -0.05
C LYS A 252 21.96 72.91 1.40
N GLN A 253 22.97 73.54 2.00
CA GLN A 253 23.50 73.47 3.36
C GLN A 253 22.61 74.13 4.43
N GLN A 254 23.05 73.96 5.70
CA GLN A 254 22.91 74.86 6.87
C GLN A 254 21.55 74.83 7.60
N ASP A 255 21.43 74.96 8.93
CA ASP A 255 22.34 75.06 10.08
C ASP A 255 21.48 75.05 11.38
N ASN A 256 22.10 74.64 12.49
CA ASN A 256 21.89 75.06 13.89
C ASN A 256 20.60 74.83 14.73
N SER A 257 20.78 73.96 15.73
CA SER A 257 20.69 74.16 17.21
C SER A 257 19.41 74.70 17.89
N ILE A 258 18.96 74.00 18.97
CA ILE A 258 19.04 74.40 20.41
C ILE A 258 18.14 73.52 21.33
N LYS A 259 18.78 72.90 22.37
CA LYS A 259 18.42 72.65 23.82
C LYS A 259 17.01 72.17 24.26
N ASN A 260 16.75 71.40 25.34
CA ASN A 260 17.35 71.13 26.68
C ASN A 260 16.96 69.68 27.12
N GLY A 261 17.76 68.87 27.82
CA GLY A 261 17.96 68.85 29.30
C GLY A 261 16.79 68.16 30.03
N ILE A 262 16.94 66.98 30.68
CA ILE A 262 17.26 66.83 32.13
C ILE A 262 17.61 65.35 32.46
N THR A 263 18.64 65.20 33.32
CA THR A 263 19.21 64.05 34.05
C THR A 263 18.32 63.50 35.19
N THR A 264 18.44 62.25 35.66
CA THR A 264 19.26 61.77 36.83
C THR A 264 19.39 60.22 36.81
N ASN A 265 20.57 59.57 36.86
CA ASN A 265 21.38 59.10 38.03
C ASN A 265 20.55 58.55 39.21
N THR A 266 20.84 57.47 39.95
CA THR A 266 22.02 56.63 40.33
C THR A 266 21.38 55.39 41.04
N ASN A 267 21.91 54.19 41.20
CA ASN A 267 23.24 53.64 41.52
C ASN A 267 23.18 52.12 41.22
#